data_AF-A0A936FB10-F1
#
_entry.id   AF-A0A936FB10-F1
#
_cell.length_a   1.000
_cell.length_b   1.000
_cell.length_c   1.000
_cell.angle_alpha   90.00
_cell.angle_beta   90.00
_cell.angle_gamma   90.00
#
_symmetry.space_group_name_H-M   'P 1'
#
loop_
_entity.id
_entity.type
_entity.pdbx_description
1 polymer ?
#
loop_
_entity_poly.entity_id
_entity_poly.type
_entity_poly.pdbx_seq_one_letter_code
_entity_poly.pdbx_strand_id
1 'polypeptide(L)'
;MKRHIIADLGPGPANEPCAQLGRTANFATLNILELQAYQAAITAVNPPLPTGMGYAHHANHHDFGTFCTLVLETDPNTYPIDLAHIVAERLHLPLTWISAGFRAPVDYSNPQAPLATTLQACILSALAITRPRDDGSFYPPENEHIHPVCAAHTRNSSPPPETSLNAAQRGEGSEATTRENDDENLCRHRRTRHPATNPTTYDTLQLRACETGISAPIGPC
;
A
#
# COMPACT_ATOMS: atom_id res chain seq x y z
N MET A 1 28.79 0.97 0.23
CA MET A 1 28.73 1.81 1.46
C MET A 1 27.59 1.26 2.32
N LYS A 2 27.81 1.08 3.63
CA LYS A 2 26.82 0.47 4.53
C LYS A 2 25.87 1.55 5.05
N ARG A 3 24.59 1.47 4.70
CA ARG A 3 23.54 2.32 5.27
C ARG A 3 23.00 1.67 6.53
N HIS A 4 22.57 2.49 7.47
CA HIS A 4 22.02 2.09 8.76
C HIS A 4 20.54 2.46 8.79
N ILE A 5 19.69 1.49 9.14
CA ILE A 5 18.28 1.76 9.43
C ILE A 5 18.18 2.51 10.75
N ILE A 6 17.44 3.61 10.75
CA ILE A 6 17.30 4.53 11.89
C ILE A 6 15.89 4.45 12.48
N ALA A 7 14.88 4.27 11.62
CA ALA A 7 13.49 4.11 12.04
C ALA A 7 12.71 3.24 11.05
N ASP A 8 11.78 2.43 11.57
CA ASP A 8 10.71 1.80 10.80
C ASP A 8 9.50 2.72 10.82
N LEU A 9 9.01 3.09 9.63
CA LEU A 9 7.90 4.01 9.43
C LEU A 9 6.56 3.28 9.20
N GLY A 10 6.60 1.94 9.10
CA GLY A 10 5.45 1.08 8.89
C GLY A 10 5.10 0.84 7.41
N PRO A 11 4.01 0.09 7.16
CA PRO A 11 3.56 -0.29 5.82
C PRO A 11 2.72 0.79 5.11
N GLY A 12 2.31 1.85 5.83
CA GLY A 12 1.40 2.90 5.35
C GLY A 12 0.94 3.80 6.50
N PRO A 13 0.01 4.75 6.25
CA PRO A 13 -0.58 5.59 7.30
C PRO A 13 -1.25 4.77 8.40
N ALA A 14 -1.03 5.13 9.66
CA ALA A 14 -1.42 4.32 10.81
C ALA A 14 -2.94 4.08 10.98
N ASN A 15 -3.78 5.00 10.48
CA ASN A 15 -5.23 4.90 10.61
C ASN A 15 -5.93 4.44 9.31
N GLU A 16 -5.18 3.88 8.36
CA GLU A 16 -5.72 3.41 7.09
C GLU A 16 -5.63 1.88 7.00
N PRO A 17 -6.58 1.22 6.31
CA PRO A 17 -6.42 -0.19 5.97
C PRO A 17 -5.20 -0.36 5.06
N CYS A 18 -4.50 -1.47 5.23
CA CYS A 18 -3.37 -1.85 4.37
C CYS A 18 -3.45 -3.31 3.95
N ALA A 19 -2.67 -3.70 2.94
CA ALA A 19 -2.58 -5.09 2.51
C ALA A 19 -2.24 -5.99 3.71
N GLN A 20 -2.94 -7.12 3.83
CA GLN A 20 -2.77 -8.08 4.93
C GLN A 20 -2.25 -9.41 4.38
N LEU A 21 -1.05 -9.80 4.82
CA LEU A 21 -0.43 -11.05 4.41
C LEU A 21 -1.34 -12.24 4.80
N GLY A 22 -1.56 -13.15 3.85
CA GLY A 22 -2.47 -14.30 4.02
C GLY A 22 -3.97 -13.97 3.92
N ARG A 23 -4.38 -12.71 3.78
CA ARG A 23 -5.78 -12.31 3.63
C ARG A 23 -6.08 -11.59 2.31
N THR A 24 -5.18 -10.72 1.89
CA THR A 24 -5.34 -9.90 0.70
C THR A 24 -4.80 -10.62 -0.54
N ALA A 25 -5.64 -10.77 -1.56
CA ALA A 25 -5.18 -11.26 -2.86
C ALA A 25 -4.12 -10.31 -3.45
N ASN A 26 -3.07 -10.87 -4.07
CA ASN A 26 -1.95 -10.09 -4.62
C ASN A 26 -1.21 -9.21 -3.60
N PHE A 27 -1.18 -9.64 -2.33
CA PHE A 27 -0.55 -8.94 -1.21
C PHE A 27 0.78 -8.25 -1.54
N ALA A 28 1.75 -8.99 -2.09
CA ALA A 28 3.10 -8.45 -2.34
C ALA A 28 3.09 -7.25 -3.28
N THR A 29 2.29 -7.29 -4.34
CA THR A 29 2.15 -6.17 -5.29
C THR A 29 1.50 -4.96 -4.63
N LEU A 30 0.44 -5.19 -3.84
CA LEU A 30 -0.29 -4.11 -3.18
C LEU A 30 0.56 -3.46 -2.08
N ASN A 31 1.26 -4.25 -1.28
CA ASN A 31 2.16 -3.74 -0.25
C ASN A 31 3.26 -2.86 -0.86
N ILE A 32 3.87 -3.24 -1.98
CA ILE A 32 4.85 -2.38 -2.66
C ILE A 32 4.23 -1.08 -3.17
N LEU A 33 3.03 -1.13 -3.76
CA LEU A 33 2.31 0.07 -4.21
C LEU A 33 2.00 1.01 -3.03
N GLU A 34 1.55 0.46 -1.90
CA GLU A 34 1.27 1.21 -0.67
C GLU A 34 2.53 1.88 -0.14
N LEU A 35 3.66 1.18 -0.08
CA LEU A 35 4.94 1.75 0.35
C LEU A 35 5.40 2.89 -0.56
N GLN A 36 5.26 2.73 -1.87
CA GLN A 36 5.61 3.78 -2.83
C GLN A 36 4.72 5.03 -2.66
N ALA A 37 3.42 4.82 -2.50
CA ALA A 37 2.48 5.92 -2.26
C ALA A 37 2.74 6.60 -0.92
N TYR A 38 3.06 5.83 0.12
CA TYR A 38 3.37 6.33 1.45
C TYR A 38 4.68 7.12 1.48
N GLN A 39 5.71 6.63 0.80
CA GLN A 39 6.97 7.37 0.64
C GLN A 39 6.72 8.72 -0.07
N ALA A 40 5.91 8.74 -1.12
CA ALA A 40 5.55 9.99 -1.81
C ALA A 40 4.78 10.94 -0.90
N ALA A 41 3.82 10.42 -0.10
CA ALA A 41 3.06 11.21 0.87
C ALA A 41 3.95 11.81 1.96
N ILE A 42 4.81 11.01 2.60
CA ILE A 42 5.77 11.47 3.62
C ILE A 42 6.70 12.54 3.02
N THR A 43 7.20 12.32 1.81
CA THR A 43 8.08 13.28 1.12
C THR A 43 7.36 14.59 0.84
N ALA A 44 6.04 14.57 0.56
CA ALA A 44 5.28 15.77 0.25
C ALA A 44 4.93 16.61 1.49
N VAL A 45 4.74 15.98 2.65
CA VAL A 45 4.36 16.67 3.90
C VAL A 45 5.56 17.08 4.76
N ASN A 46 6.78 16.70 4.39
CA ASN A 46 8.00 17.01 5.13
C ASN A 46 9.00 17.82 4.29
N PRO A 47 9.90 18.57 4.92
CA PRO A 47 11.09 19.08 4.26
C PRO A 47 11.90 17.94 3.61
N PRO A 48 12.67 18.24 2.54
CA PRO A 48 13.58 17.25 1.94
C PRO A 48 14.53 16.66 2.98
N LEU A 49 14.76 15.35 2.89
CA LEU A 49 15.74 14.69 3.75
C LEU A 49 17.15 15.26 3.50
N PRO A 50 17.98 15.39 4.55
CA PRO A 50 19.38 15.76 4.40
C PRO A 50 20.14 14.79 3.48
N THR A 51 21.14 15.30 2.76
CA THR A 51 22.06 14.48 1.99
C THR A 51 22.70 13.41 2.89
N GLY A 52 22.66 12.15 2.46
CA GLY A 52 23.13 11.02 3.23
C GLY A 52 22.01 10.22 3.90
N MET A 53 20.83 10.82 4.09
CA MET A 53 19.62 10.10 4.50
C MET A 53 18.80 9.64 3.28
N GLY A 54 17.88 8.70 3.48
CA GLY A 54 17.00 8.20 2.42
C GLY A 54 15.93 7.26 2.96
N TYR A 55 14.96 6.94 2.10
CA TYR A 55 13.96 5.92 2.36
C TYR A 55 14.36 4.60 1.68
N ALA A 56 14.02 3.49 2.31
CA ALA A 56 14.19 2.16 1.72
C ALA A 56 13.01 1.25 2.06
N HIS A 57 12.80 0.21 1.26
CA HIS A 57 11.86 -0.85 1.58
C HIS A 57 12.60 -1.94 2.36
N HIS A 58 12.14 -2.25 3.57
CA HIS A 58 12.70 -3.31 4.40
C HIS A 58 11.83 -4.55 4.36
N ALA A 59 12.40 -5.67 3.91
CA ALA A 59 11.72 -6.95 3.85
C ALA A 59 11.72 -7.63 5.23
N ASN A 60 10.53 -7.84 5.78
CA ASN A 60 10.26 -8.58 7.00
C ASN A 60 9.86 -10.02 6.64
N HIS A 61 10.77 -10.96 6.90
CA HIS A 61 10.58 -12.38 6.60
C HIS A 61 9.90 -13.11 7.75
N HIS A 62 8.78 -13.75 7.45
CA HIS A 62 8.02 -14.61 8.35
C HIS A 62 7.86 -16.01 7.73
N ASP A 63 7.52 -16.98 8.57
CA ASP A 63 7.18 -18.35 8.18
C ASP A 63 5.96 -18.42 7.25
N PHE A 64 5.04 -17.46 7.34
CA PHE A 64 3.86 -17.33 6.48
C PHE A 64 4.02 -16.35 5.30
N GLY A 65 5.24 -15.87 5.03
CA GLY A 65 5.55 -15.04 3.87
C GLY A 65 6.44 -13.84 4.20
N THR A 66 6.63 -12.95 3.23
CA THR A 66 7.43 -11.74 3.41
C THR A 66 6.56 -10.53 3.17
N PHE A 67 6.59 -9.56 4.09
CA PHE A 67 6.02 -8.23 3.87
C PHE A 67 7.10 -7.17 3.93
N CYS A 68 6.87 -6.05 3.27
CA CYS A 68 7.79 -4.92 3.29
C CYS A 68 7.22 -3.76 4.11
N THR A 69 8.13 -3.02 4.75
CA THR A 69 7.86 -1.76 5.46
C THR A 69 8.71 -0.64 4.86
N LEU A 70 8.30 0.60 5.08
CA LEU A 70 9.12 1.76 4.72
C LEU A 70 10.04 2.06 5.90
N VAL A 71 11.34 2.17 5.64
CA VAL A 71 12.32 2.53 6.66
C VAL A 71 13.06 3.80 6.27
N LEU A 72 13.51 4.54 7.28
CA LEU A 72 14.45 5.62 7.14
C LEU A 72 15.87 5.11 7.37
N GLU A 73 16.79 5.44 6.47
CA GLU A 73 18.19 5.01 6.55
C GLU A 73 19.16 6.17 6.39
N THR A 74 20.36 6.02 6.95
CA THR A 74 21.46 6.98 6.84
C THR A 74 22.77 6.30 6.41
N ASP A 75 23.56 6.98 5.59
CA ASP A 75 24.99 6.67 5.42
C ASP A 75 25.79 7.45 6.48
N PRO A 76 26.38 6.78 7.49
CA PRO A 76 27.10 7.46 8.57
C PRO A 76 28.35 8.23 8.10
N ASN A 77 28.85 7.97 6.90
CA ASN A 77 29.97 8.74 6.33
C ASN A 77 29.52 10.09 5.78
N THR A 78 28.22 10.25 5.51
CA THR A 78 27.64 11.47 4.93
C THR A 78 26.77 12.21 5.95
N TYR A 79 26.02 11.48 6.77
CA TYR A 79 25.14 12.05 7.79
C TYR A 79 25.19 11.22 9.10
N PRO A 80 25.69 11.80 10.22
CA PRO A 80 25.88 11.08 11.48
C PRO A 80 24.59 10.45 12.03
N ILE A 81 24.72 9.25 12.62
CA ILE A 81 23.59 8.47 13.17
C ILE A 81 22.80 9.26 14.22
N ASP A 82 23.48 9.92 15.16
CA ASP A 82 22.81 10.69 16.23
C ASP A 82 21.94 11.82 15.69
N LEU A 83 22.40 12.50 14.63
CA LEU A 83 21.61 13.53 13.95
C LEU A 83 20.46 12.91 13.14
N ALA A 84 20.66 11.74 12.55
CA ALA A 84 19.62 11.03 11.81
C ALA A 84 18.44 10.65 12.73
N HIS A 85 18.70 10.26 13.98
CA HIS A 85 17.65 10.01 14.97
C HIS A 85 16.82 11.27 15.27
N ILE A 86 17.46 12.44 15.40
CA ILE A 86 16.74 13.72 15.60
C ILE A 86 15.83 14.05 14.41
N VAL A 87 16.29 13.78 13.18
CA VAL A 87 15.47 13.97 11.98
C VAL A 87 14.28 13.00 11.99
N ALA A 88 14.50 11.74 12.35
CA ALA A 88 13.45 10.72 12.41
C ALA A 88 12.35 11.10 13.43
N GLU A 89 12.71 11.59 14.61
CA GLU A 89 11.77 12.01 15.66
C GLU A 89 10.89 13.21 15.26
N ARG A 90 11.39 14.05 14.34
CA ARG A 90 10.68 15.25 13.87
C ARG A 90 9.88 15.03 12.59
N LEU A 91 10.00 13.84 11.98
CA LEU A 91 9.32 13.51 10.74
C LEU A 91 7.81 13.44 10.98
N HIS A 92 7.05 14.22 10.22
CA HIS A 92 5.60 14.15 10.24
C HIS A 92 5.13 12.93 9.45
N LEU A 93 4.58 11.93 10.12
CA LEU A 93 3.97 10.77 9.49
C LEU A 93 2.46 11.01 9.36
N PRO A 94 1.91 11.03 8.12
CA PRO A 94 0.49 11.25 7.95
C PRO A 94 -0.29 10.07 8.54
N LEU A 95 -1.31 10.37 9.33
CA LEU A 95 -2.16 9.35 9.95
C LEU A 95 -3.15 8.74 8.95
N THR A 96 -3.52 9.51 7.91
CA THR A 96 -4.44 9.10 6.83
C THR A 96 -3.91 9.55 5.47
N TRP A 97 -4.38 8.93 4.39
CA TRP A 97 -4.00 9.37 3.03
C TRP A 97 -4.45 10.81 2.77
N ILE A 98 -5.68 11.14 3.19
CA ILE A 98 -6.25 12.47 2.95
C ILE A 98 -5.54 13.56 3.74
N SER A 99 -4.99 13.27 4.93
CA SER A 99 -4.18 14.23 5.68
C SER A 99 -2.87 14.62 4.98
N ALA A 100 -2.39 13.79 4.05
CA ALA A 100 -1.27 14.14 3.16
C ALA A 100 -1.74 14.75 1.82
N GLY A 101 -3.05 14.91 1.63
CA GLY A 101 -3.65 15.30 0.35
C GLY A 101 -3.73 14.17 -0.67
N PHE A 102 -3.45 12.91 -0.31
CA PHE A 102 -3.45 11.78 -1.24
C PHE A 102 -4.77 11.01 -1.18
N ARG A 103 -5.17 10.42 -2.32
CA ARG A 103 -6.10 9.29 -2.34
C ARG A 103 -5.38 8.01 -1.89
N ALA A 104 -6.09 7.14 -1.19
CA ALA A 104 -5.62 5.77 -0.92
C ALA A 104 -5.26 5.02 -2.22
N PRO A 105 -4.12 4.30 -2.26
CA PRO A 105 -3.68 3.56 -3.44
C PRO A 105 -4.52 2.30 -3.70
N VAL A 106 -5.17 1.77 -2.67
CA VAL A 106 -5.96 0.55 -2.72
C VAL A 106 -7.26 0.75 -1.96
N ASP A 107 -8.37 0.32 -2.55
CA ASP A 107 -9.67 0.22 -1.90
C ASP A 107 -9.90 -1.21 -1.41
N TYR A 108 -10.06 -1.37 -0.10
CA TYR A 108 -10.26 -2.64 0.59
C TYR A 108 -11.72 -2.94 0.96
N SER A 109 -12.70 -2.20 0.40
CA SER A 109 -14.12 -2.49 0.59
C SER A 109 -14.49 -3.94 0.28
N ASN A 110 -13.78 -4.57 -0.68
CA ASN A 110 -13.76 -6.02 -0.87
C ASN A 110 -12.32 -6.58 -0.74
N PRO A 111 -11.93 -7.17 0.40
CA PRO A 111 -10.58 -7.70 0.62
C PRO A 111 -10.19 -8.87 -0.30
N GLN A 112 -11.16 -9.56 -0.91
CA GLN A 112 -10.91 -10.65 -1.86
C GLN A 112 -10.67 -10.16 -3.29
N ALA A 113 -11.07 -8.92 -3.59
CA ALA A 113 -10.89 -8.28 -4.88
C ALA A 113 -10.56 -6.78 -4.67
N PRO A 114 -9.42 -6.46 -4.05
CA PRO A 114 -9.04 -5.08 -3.78
C PRO A 114 -8.85 -4.32 -5.11
N LEU A 115 -9.33 -3.07 -5.14
CA LEU A 115 -9.18 -2.22 -6.32
C LEU A 115 -7.96 -1.33 -6.15
N ALA A 116 -6.89 -1.65 -6.88
CA ALA A 116 -5.66 -0.88 -6.90
C ALA A 116 -5.70 0.23 -7.96
N THR A 117 -5.11 1.37 -7.63
CA THR A 117 -4.78 2.42 -8.60
C THR A 117 -3.27 2.39 -8.90
N THR A 118 -2.75 3.41 -9.59
CA THR A 118 -1.31 3.56 -9.83
C THR A 118 -0.72 4.62 -8.92
N LEU A 119 0.60 4.54 -8.65
CA LEU A 119 1.30 5.60 -7.93
C LEU A 119 1.10 6.98 -8.60
N GLN A 120 1.14 7.01 -9.93
CA GLN A 120 0.89 8.23 -10.69
C GLN A 120 -0.52 8.79 -10.43
N ALA A 121 -1.54 7.93 -10.37
CA ALA A 121 -2.89 8.37 -10.04
C ALA A 121 -3.01 8.91 -8.61
N CYS A 122 -2.27 8.33 -7.65
CA CYS A 122 -2.17 8.88 -6.29
C CYS A 122 -1.55 10.29 -6.30
N ILE A 123 -0.44 10.49 -7.01
CA ILE A 123 0.24 11.80 -7.11
C ILE A 123 -0.66 12.83 -7.82
N LEU A 124 -1.35 12.44 -8.90
CA LEU A 124 -2.31 13.30 -9.60
C LEU A 124 -3.50 13.67 -8.70
N SER A 125 -3.97 12.74 -7.85
CA SER A 125 -5.01 13.05 -6.86
C SER A 125 -4.53 14.10 -5.87
N ALA A 126 -3.26 14.03 -5.45
CA ALA A 126 -2.65 15.03 -4.58
C ALA A 126 -2.59 16.40 -5.24
N LEU A 127 -2.21 16.48 -6.51
CA LEU A 127 -2.26 17.74 -7.26
C LEU A 127 -3.67 18.31 -7.36
N ALA A 128 -4.69 17.47 -7.56
CA ALA A 128 -6.08 17.91 -7.64
C ALA A 128 -6.61 18.41 -6.28
N ILE A 129 -6.29 17.72 -5.19
CA ILE A 129 -6.72 18.04 -3.82
C ILE A 129 -6.02 19.31 -3.31
N THR A 130 -4.72 19.43 -3.57
CA THR A 130 -3.87 20.50 -3.02
C THR A 130 -3.73 21.72 -3.91
N ARG A 131 -4.45 21.77 -5.04
CA ARG A 131 -4.34 22.89 -6.00
C ARG A 131 -4.59 24.24 -5.33
N PRO A 132 -3.88 25.30 -5.73
CA PRO A 132 -4.23 26.65 -5.32
C PRO A 132 -5.61 27.04 -5.87
N ARG A 133 -6.26 27.99 -5.21
CA ARG A 133 -7.44 28.67 -5.73
C ARG A 133 -7.06 29.58 -6.90
N ASP A 134 -8.07 30.13 -7.56
CA ASP A 134 -7.89 31.04 -8.71
C ASP A 134 -7.08 32.30 -8.34
N ASP A 135 -7.09 32.71 -7.08
CA ASP A 135 -6.30 33.82 -6.55
C ASP A 135 -4.86 33.43 -6.14
N GLY A 136 -4.48 32.17 -6.34
CA GLY A 136 -3.18 31.61 -5.97
C GLY A 136 -3.08 31.16 -4.50
N SER A 137 -4.10 31.38 -3.67
CA SER A 137 -4.08 30.98 -2.26
C SER A 137 -4.26 29.47 -2.09
N PHE A 138 -3.60 28.89 -1.08
CA PHE A 138 -3.78 27.49 -0.71
C PHE A 138 -4.76 27.35 0.46
N TYR A 139 -5.56 26.28 0.43
CA TYR A 139 -6.36 25.86 1.57
C TYR A 139 -6.47 24.33 1.64
N PRO A 140 -6.19 23.73 2.81
CA PRO A 140 -5.53 24.35 3.96
C PRO A 140 -4.14 24.92 3.62
N PRO A 141 -3.58 25.86 4.42
CA PRO A 141 -2.28 26.48 4.13
C PRO A 141 -1.12 25.48 3.95
N GLU A 142 -1.16 24.33 4.62
CA GLU A 142 -0.16 23.25 4.43
C GLU A 142 -0.03 22.77 2.97
N ASN A 143 -1.09 22.91 2.16
CA ASN A 143 -1.06 22.53 0.74
C ASN A 143 -0.04 23.31 -0.08
N GLU A 144 0.35 24.50 0.38
CA GLU A 144 1.42 25.30 -0.25
C GLU A 144 2.75 24.54 -0.31
N HIS A 145 3.00 23.63 0.63
CA HIS A 145 4.21 22.81 0.68
C HIS A 145 4.03 21.48 -0.09
N ILE A 146 2.84 20.87 -0.02
CA ILE A 146 2.56 19.56 -0.64
C ILE A 146 2.50 19.68 -2.16
N HIS A 147 1.76 20.66 -2.68
CA HIS A 147 1.50 20.82 -4.11
C HIS A 147 2.79 20.88 -4.98
N PRO A 148 3.79 21.74 -4.68
CA PRO A 148 4.98 21.84 -5.52
C PRO A 148 5.83 20.55 -5.50
N VAL A 149 5.87 19.81 -4.39
CA VAL A 149 6.59 18.52 -4.28
C VAL A 149 5.94 17.47 -5.18
N CYS A 150 4.60 17.36 -5.14
CA CYS A 150 3.86 16.48 -6.03
C CYS A 150 4.03 16.89 -7.50
N ALA A 151 4.06 18.18 -7.80
CA ALA A 151 4.25 18.68 -9.16
C ALA A 151 5.67 18.37 -9.68
N ALA A 152 6.68 18.35 -8.81
CA ALA A 152 8.03 17.93 -9.17
C ALA A 152 8.09 16.42 -9.48
N HIS A 153 7.38 15.58 -8.71
CA HIS A 153 7.32 14.14 -8.97
C HIS A 153 6.76 13.81 -10.36
N THR A 154 5.72 14.52 -10.82
CA THR A 154 5.14 14.27 -12.15
C THR A 154 6.05 14.70 -13.29
N ARG A 155 6.87 15.75 -13.11
CA ARG A 155 7.85 16.19 -14.12
C ARG A 155 9.03 15.24 -14.25
N ASN A 156 9.44 14.60 -13.16
CA ASN A 156 10.58 13.68 -13.13
C ASN A 156 10.20 12.25 -13.53
N SER A 157 8.90 11.95 -13.60
CA SER A 157 8.39 10.67 -14.07
C SER A 157 8.22 10.74 -15.59
N SER A 158 9.16 10.17 -16.37
CA SER A 158 8.93 9.98 -17.81
C SER A 158 7.59 9.26 -18.03
N PRO A 159 6.80 9.60 -19.06
CA PRO A 159 5.59 8.85 -19.34
C PRO A 159 5.96 7.37 -19.56
N PRO A 160 5.19 6.41 -19.02
CA PRO A 160 5.42 5.02 -19.35
C PRO A 160 5.30 4.85 -20.87
N PRO A 161 6.11 3.98 -21.50
CA PRO A 161 5.83 3.57 -22.87
C PRO A 161 4.39 3.03 -22.91
N GLU A 162 3.63 3.38 -23.95
CA GLU A 162 2.28 2.87 -24.16
C GLU A 162 2.30 1.35 -24.38
N THR A 163 2.41 0.56 -23.31
CA THR A 163 2.28 -0.88 -23.38
C THR A 163 0.81 -1.24 -23.17
N SER A 164 0.10 -1.27 -24.29
CA SER A 164 -1.11 -2.06 -24.58
C SER A 164 -1.61 -2.98 -23.44
N LEU A 165 -2.43 -2.44 -22.54
CA LEU A 165 -3.24 -3.21 -21.57
C LEU A 165 -4.64 -3.56 -22.10
N ASN A 166 -4.93 -3.28 -23.38
CA ASN A 166 -6.27 -3.45 -23.98
C ASN A 166 -6.43 -4.69 -24.89
N ALA A 167 -5.52 -5.67 -24.87
CA ALA A 167 -5.65 -6.86 -25.72
C ALA A 167 -6.52 -7.99 -25.14
N ALA A 168 -6.86 -7.97 -23.85
CA ALA A 168 -7.54 -9.09 -23.18
C ALA A 168 -9.08 -8.94 -23.02
N GLN A 169 -9.71 -7.90 -23.57
CA GLN A 169 -11.15 -7.64 -23.41
C GLN A 169 -11.95 -7.51 -24.71
N ARG A 170 -11.54 -8.18 -25.79
CA ARG A 170 -12.45 -8.46 -26.91
C ARG A 170 -12.53 -9.96 -27.16
N GLY A 171 -13.43 -10.60 -26.44
CA GLY A 171 -14.02 -11.87 -26.90
C GLY A 171 -15.12 -11.58 -27.91
N GLU A 172 -15.27 -12.52 -28.86
CA GLU A 172 -16.29 -12.75 -29.90
C GLU A 172 -15.60 -12.87 -31.27
N GLY A 173 -15.68 -13.95 -32.04
CA GLY A 173 -16.37 -15.23 -31.93
C GLY A 173 -16.17 -16.01 -33.25
N SER A 174 -16.38 -17.32 -33.20
CA SER A 174 -16.69 -18.23 -34.33
C SER A 174 -15.70 -18.34 -35.51
N GLU A 175 -15.06 -19.51 -35.63
CA GLU A 175 -15.38 -20.42 -36.75
C GLU A 175 -14.86 -21.84 -36.48
N ALA A 176 -15.74 -22.80 -36.71
CA ALA A 176 -15.51 -24.22 -36.58
C ALA A 176 -14.86 -24.77 -37.85
N THR A 177 -13.81 -25.59 -37.69
CA THR A 177 -13.46 -26.60 -38.70
C THR A 177 -12.98 -27.87 -38.01
N THR A 178 -13.77 -28.91 -38.19
CA THR A 178 -13.49 -30.34 -37.99
C THR A 178 -12.18 -30.79 -38.63
N ARG A 179 -11.41 -31.63 -37.93
CA ARG A 179 -10.73 -32.79 -38.52
C ARG A 179 -10.39 -33.83 -37.45
N GLU A 180 -10.80 -35.05 -37.76
CA GLU A 180 -10.60 -36.30 -37.06
C GLU A 180 -9.15 -36.78 -37.08
N ASN A 181 -8.86 -37.60 -36.07
CA ASN A 181 -8.03 -38.81 -36.04
C ASN A 181 -6.59 -38.80 -35.51
N ASP A 182 -6.46 -39.69 -34.51
CA ASP A 182 -5.40 -40.64 -34.19
C ASP A 182 -4.10 -40.11 -33.57
N ASP A 183 -3.94 -40.35 -32.26
CA ASP A 183 -3.02 -41.40 -31.84
C ASP A 183 -3.16 -41.74 -30.33
N GLU A 184 -3.35 -43.03 -30.10
CA GLU A 184 -3.09 -43.70 -28.84
C GLU A 184 -1.62 -43.53 -28.44
N ASN A 185 -1.32 -43.18 -27.18
CA ASN A 185 -0.54 -44.08 -26.31
C ASN A 185 -0.23 -43.50 -24.92
N LEU A 186 -0.43 -44.38 -23.94
CA LEU A 186 0.38 -44.57 -22.73
C LEU A 186 0.73 -43.36 -21.85
N CYS A 187 -0.05 -43.17 -20.79
CA CYS A 187 0.53 -43.22 -19.45
C CYS A 187 -0.51 -43.60 -18.39
N ARG A 188 -0.61 -44.90 -18.12
CA ARG A 188 -1.09 -45.41 -16.83
C ARG A 188 -0.06 -44.97 -15.77
N HIS A 189 -0.49 -44.44 -14.63
CA HIS A 189 -0.06 -44.93 -13.31
C HIS A 189 -0.92 -44.35 -12.16
N ARG A 190 -1.51 -45.28 -11.41
CA ARG A 190 -1.93 -45.28 -9.99
C ARG A 190 -2.86 -44.18 -9.47
N ARG A 191 -4.15 -44.53 -9.45
CA ARG A 191 -5.08 -44.19 -8.35
C ARG A 191 -4.81 -45.10 -7.15
N THR A 192 -4.61 -44.52 -5.98
CA THR A 192 -4.90 -45.16 -4.69
C THR A 192 -6.01 -44.36 -4.00
N ARG A 193 -7.03 -45.06 -3.48
CA ARG A 193 -8.16 -44.51 -2.75
C ARG A 193 -7.94 -44.64 -1.23
N HIS A 194 -8.44 -43.63 -0.51
CA HIS A 194 -9.03 -43.62 0.84
C HIS A 194 -8.14 -43.72 2.10
N PRO A 195 -8.60 -43.24 3.29
CA PRO A 195 -9.96 -42.81 3.63
C PRO A 195 -10.11 -41.40 4.28
N ALA A 196 -11.37 -41.03 4.46
CA ALA A 196 -11.87 -39.84 5.12
C ALA A 196 -11.61 -39.82 6.64
N THR A 197 -11.37 -38.63 7.18
CA THR A 197 -11.71 -38.26 8.56
C THR A 197 -12.35 -36.87 8.55
N ASN A 198 -13.47 -36.77 9.24
CA ASN A 198 -14.27 -35.56 9.47
C ASN A 198 -14.21 -35.23 10.98
N PRO A 199 -14.81 -34.13 11.47
CA PRO A 199 -14.13 -33.00 12.09
C PRO A 199 -14.18 -33.01 13.63
N THR A 200 -13.24 -32.33 14.27
CA THR A 200 -13.31 -31.97 15.71
C THR A 200 -13.36 -30.46 15.88
N THR A 201 -14.57 -29.99 16.21
CA THR A 201 -14.88 -29.06 17.31
C THR A 201 -13.80 -28.06 17.74
N TYR A 202 -14.02 -26.77 17.43
CA TYR A 202 -13.90 -25.69 18.41
C TYR A 202 -15.05 -24.71 18.16
N ASP A 203 -16.07 -24.83 19.01
CA ASP A 203 -17.19 -23.91 19.12
C ASP A 203 -16.90 -22.93 20.27
N THR A 204 -17.41 -21.70 20.10
CA THR A 204 -17.67 -20.69 21.14
C THR A 204 -16.51 -20.16 22.00
N LEU A 205 -15.98 -19.00 21.61
CA LEU A 205 -16.02 -17.80 22.46
C LEU A 205 -16.36 -16.57 21.58
N GLN A 206 -17.64 -16.21 21.62
CA GLN A 206 -18.22 -14.96 21.12
C GLN A 206 -17.47 -13.75 21.71
N LEU A 207 -17.13 -12.70 20.95
CA LEU A 207 -18.04 -11.67 20.44
C LEU A 207 -19.02 -11.14 21.52
N ARG A 208 -18.56 -10.28 22.43
CA ARG A 208 -19.40 -9.26 23.09
C ARG A 208 -18.57 -8.07 23.55
N ALA A 209 -18.55 -7.00 22.75
CA ALA A 209 -18.32 -5.65 23.24
C ALA A 209 -18.84 -4.64 22.21
N CYS A 210 -20.16 -4.59 22.04
CA CYS A 210 -20.87 -3.39 21.63
C CYS A 210 -22.33 -3.51 22.10
N GLU A 211 -22.85 -2.39 22.59
CA GLU A 211 -24.26 -2.07 22.86
C GLU A 211 -24.85 -2.46 24.22
N THR A 212 -24.81 -1.49 25.13
CA THR A 212 -25.94 -0.84 25.82
C THR A 212 -25.28 0.16 26.80
N GLY A 213 -25.43 1.47 26.71
CA GLY A 213 -26.68 2.22 26.59
C GLY A 213 -27.03 2.79 27.97
N ILE A 214 -26.78 4.09 28.16
CA ILE A 214 -27.54 5.02 29.02
C ILE A 214 -27.37 4.85 30.55
N SER A 215 -26.77 5.84 31.22
CA SER A 215 -27.50 6.84 32.05
C SER A 215 -26.53 7.73 32.83
N ALA A 216 -26.71 9.04 32.72
CA ALA A 216 -26.24 10.01 33.71
C ALA A 216 -27.01 9.83 35.05
N PRO A 217 -26.44 10.32 36.15
CA PRO A 217 -27.12 11.36 36.92
C PRO A 217 -26.15 12.50 37.34
N ILE A 218 -26.48 13.77 37.11
CA ILE A 218 -27.12 14.69 38.08
C ILE A 218 -26.38 14.70 39.44
N GLY A 219 -25.77 15.85 39.77
CA GLY A 219 -25.16 16.15 41.08
C GLY A 219 -26.16 16.09 42.25
N PRO A 220 -25.71 16.37 43.50
CA PRO A 220 -25.60 17.77 43.91
C PRO A 220 -24.48 18.09 44.94
N CYS A 221 -24.39 19.40 45.25
CA CYS A 221 -23.61 20.12 46.27
C CYS A 221 -22.21 20.60 45.86
#